data_AF-A0A6S7BVB4-F1
#
_entry.id   AF-A0A6S7BVB4-F1
#
_cell.length_a   1.000
_cell.length_b   1.000
_cell.length_c   1.000
_cell.angle_alpha   90.00
_cell.angle_beta   90.00
_cell.angle_gamma   90.00
#
_symmetry.space_group_name_H-M   'P 1'
#
loop_
_entity.id
_entity.type
_entity.pdbx_description
1 polymer ?
#
loop_
_entity_poly.entity_id
_entity_poly.type
_entity_poly.pdbx_seq_one_letter_code
_entity_poly.pdbx_strand_id
1 'polypeptide(L)'
;MLSRTLIVHAETEFAPIYEGEPLFSECERFLRDRGFMFHHFHSKEGRRVLANGSAVGLAPSQSLWADSVFVPSFERLKSLTANQLVRFGWLMHTVYSAADFAMLGFSLAAKAGGPDYAPAYREMLAATNALSAPSGGAA
;
A
#
# COMPACT_ATOMS: atom_id res chain seq x y z
N MET A 1 11.45 1.08 16.73
CA MET A 1 10.60 2.20 16.26
C MET A 1 9.41 1.75 15.39
N LEU A 2 9.50 0.71 14.55
CA LEU A 2 8.42 0.32 13.61
C LEU A 2 7.36 -0.71 14.10
N SER A 3 7.51 -1.29 15.30
CA SER A 3 6.66 -2.40 15.76
C SER A 3 5.18 -2.04 15.89
N ARG A 4 4.86 -0.76 16.18
CA ARG A 4 3.48 -0.25 16.31
C ARG A 4 2.93 0.42 15.05
N THR A 5 3.73 0.53 13.99
CA THR A 5 3.36 1.18 12.72
C THR A 5 2.46 0.27 11.90
N LEU A 6 1.34 0.81 11.39
CA LEU A 6 0.35 0.07 10.60
C LEU A 6 0.45 0.30 9.10
N ILE A 7 1.05 1.40 8.66
CA ILE A 7 1.29 1.72 7.25
C ILE A 7 2.55 2.59 7.20
N VAL A 8 3.40 2.38 6.19
CA VAL A 8 4.50 3.29 5.86
C VAL A 8 4.17 3.89 4.50
N HIS A 9 4.22 5.21 4.41
CA HIS A 9 4.08 5.98 3.19
C HIS A 9 5.30 6.89 3.14
N ALA A 10 6.15 6.69 2.14
CA ALA A 10 7.40 7.44 2.01
C ALA A 10 7.77 7.57 0.54
N GLU A 11 8.34 8.72 0.17
CA GLU A 11 9.01 8.88 -1.12
C GLU A 11 10.18 7.89 -1.21
N THR A 12 10.32 7.27 -2.38
CA THR A 12 11.36 6.29 -2.68
C THR A 12 11.78 6.41 -4.12
N GLU A 13 13.07 6.21 -4.37
CA GLU A 13 13.71 6.55 -5.62
C GLU A 13 14.17 5.30 -6.36
N PHE A 14 14.01 5.32 -7.68
CA PHE A 14 14.41 4.25 -8.58
C PHE A 14 15.75 4.55 -9.26
N ALA A 15 16.26 5.77 -9.08
CA ALA A 15 17.56 6.23 -9.55
C ALA A 15 18.18 7.13 -8.47
N PRO A 16 19.51 7.17 -8.34
CA PRO A 16 20.18 8.00 -7.34
C PRO A 16 20.13 9.46 -7.76
N ILE A 17 19.07 10.17 -7.33
CA ILE A 17 18.89 11.60 -7.61
C ILE A 17 19.69 12.42 -6.60
N TYR A 18 19.79 11.94 -5.36
CA TYR A 18 20.55 12.55 -4.27
C TYR A 18 21.69 11.65 -3.79
N GLU A 19 22.72 12.27 -3.21
CA GLU A 19 23.92 11.56 -2.75
C GLU A 19 23.62 10.77 -1.45
N GLY A 20 23.90 9.46 -1.48
CA GLY A 20 23.77 8.59 -0.31
C GLY A 20 22.33 8.17 0.04
N GLU A 21 21.37 8.53 -0.80
CA GLU A 21 19.97 8.11 -0.68
C GLU A 21 19.80 6.61 -0.98
N PRO A 22 19.09 5.87 -0.13
CA PRO A 22 18.75 4.48 -0.41
C PRO A 22 17.69 4.38 -1.50
N LEU A 23 17.88 3.50 -2.47
CA LEU A 23 16.87 3.26 -3.50
C LEU A 23 15.67 2.50 -2.94
N PHE A 24 14.57 2.52 -3.70
CA PHE A 24 13.36 1.74 -3.41
C PHE A 24 13.67 0.29 -3.04
N SER A 25 14.59 -0.37 -3.75
CA SER A 25 14.95 -1.77 -3.49
C SER A 25 15.58 -1.97 -2.11
N GLU A 26 16.33 -0.98 -1.60
CA GLU A 26 16.96 -1.01 -0.28
C GLU A 26 15.93 -0.69 0.80
N CYS A 27 15.11 0.34 0.60
CA CYS A 27 13.99 0.70 1.47
C CYS A 27 12.98 -0.45 1.60
N GLU A 28 12.57 -1.05 0.48
CA GLU A 28 11.64 -2.16 0.44
C GLU A 28 12.23 -3.39 1.12
N ARG A 29 13.51 -3.72 0.88
CA ARG A 29 14.19 -4.79 1.62
C ARG A 29 14.20 -4.53 3.12
N PHE A 30 14.57 -3.33 3.54
CA PHE A 30 14.60 -2.95 4.96
C PHE A 30 13.24 -3.12 5.65
N LEU A 31 12.16 -2.72 4.97
CA LEU A 31 10.79 -2.81 5.47
C LEU A 31 10.27 -4.26 5.45
N ARG A 32 10.59 -5.03 4.41
CA ARG A 32 10.22 -6.44 4.30
C ARG A 32 10.80 -7.28 5.41
N ASP A 33 12.08 -7.07 5.73
CA ASP A 33 12.78 -7.74 6.83
C ASP A 33 12.15 -7.39 8.20
N ARG A 34 11.24 -6.40 8.26
CA ARG A 34 10.50 -5.95 9.44
C ARG A 34 9.00 -6.27 9.36
N GLY A 35 8.61 -7.18 8.47
CA GLY A 35 7.23 -7.67 8.36
C GLY A 35 6.28 -6.69 7.68
N PHE A 36 6.79 -5.84 6.80
CA PHE A 36 5.95 -5.11 5.85
C PHE A 36 6.01 -5.76 4.47
N MET A 37 5.07 -5.42 3.61
CA MET A 37 5.07 -5.75 2.19
C MET A 37 4.71 -4.50 1.40
N PHE A 38 5.29 -4.38 0.21
CA PHE A 38 4.90 -3.34 -0.73
C PHE A 38 3.43 -3.52 -1.13
N HIS A 39 2.67 -2.42 -1.13
CA HIS A 39 1.27 -2.42 -1.57
C HIS A 39 1.11 -1.79 -2.94
N HIS A 40 1.51 -0.52 -3.08
CA HIS A 40 1.41 0.21 -4.34
C HIS A 40 2.31 1.45 -4.34
N PHE A 41 2.52 2.00 -5.53
CA PHE A 41 3.03 3.35 -5.70
C PHE A 41 1.87 4.36 -5.71
N HIS A 42 2.13 5.52 -5.16
CA HIS A 42 1.35 6.74 -5.26
C HIS A 42 2.22 7.81 -5.94
N SER A 43 1.63 8.73 -6.71
CA SER A 43 2.32 9.87 -7.33
C SER A 43 3.68 9.55 -7.97
N LYS A 44 3.71 8.67 -8.98
CA LYS A 44 4.95 8.30 -9.67
C LYS A 44 5.41 9.40 -10.63
N GLU A 45 6.65 9.81 -10.48
CA GLU A 45 7.28 10.83 -11.32
C GLU A 45 8.49 10.30 -12.09
N GLY A 46 8.89 11.05 -13.11
CA GLY A 46 9.92 10.61 -14.03
C GLY A 46 10.55 11.71 -14.86
N ARG A 47 11.46 11.32 -15.75
CA ARG A 47 12.06 12.22 -16.73
C ARG A 47 11.98 11.69 -18.15
N ARG A 48 12.23 12.60 -19.09
CA ARG A 48 12.61 12.27 -20.46
C ARG A 48 14.12 12.21 -20.56
N VAL A 49 14.63 11.23 -21.30
CA VAL A 49 16.06 11.16 -21.63
C VAL A 49 16.32 12.08 -22.81
N LEU A 50 17.36 12.91 -22.73
CA LEU A 50 17.80 13.74 -23.84
C LEU A 50 18.65 12.89 -24.80
N ALA A 51 18.30 12.89 -26.08
CA ALA A 51 19.12 12.32 -27.15
C ALA A 51 19.70 13.49 -27.95
N ASN A 52 21.03 13.60 -28.04
CA ASN A 52 21.73 14.69 -28.72
C ASN A 52 21.25 16.10 -28.28
N GLY A 53 21.00 16.28 -26.98
CA GLY A 53 20.54 17.56 -26.41
C GLY A 53 19.05 17.86 -26.61
N SER A 54 18.29 16.98 -27.26
CA SER A 54 16.85 17.14 -27.48
C SER A 54 16.03 16.12 -26.69
N ALA A 55 14.95 16.57 -26.06
CA ALA A 55 13.97 15.67 -25.45
C ALA A 55 13.09 15.07 -26.56
N VAL A 56 13.05 13.74 -26.64
CA VAL A 56 12.17 13.02 -27.57
C VAL A 56 10.97 12.49 -26.79
N GLY A 57 9.77 12.63 -27.34
CA GLY A 57 8.52 12.18 -26.73
C GLY A 57 7.80 13.25 -25.89
N LEU A 58 6.49 13.03 -25.69
CA LEU A 58 5.58 13.98 -25.05
C LEU A 58 5.49 13.82 -23.53
N ALA A 59 5.88 12.67 -22.99
CA ALA A 59 5.79 12.35 -21.56
C ALA A 59 7.08 11.69 -21.06
N PRO A 60 7.37 11.75 -19.74
CA PRO A 60 8.43 10.96 -19.12
C PRO A 60 8.31 9.47 -19.45
N SER A 61 9.42 8.87 -19.90
CA SER A 61 9.51 7.43 -20.21
C SER A 61 10.38 6.65 -19.22
N GLN A 62 11.12 7.36 -18.35
CA GLN A 62 11.89 6.77 -17.26
C GLN A 62 11.31 7.23 -15.92
N SER A 63 10.87 6.28 -15.08
CA SER A 63 10.47 6.57 -13.70
C SER A 63 11.69 6.85 -12.83
N LEU A 64 11.59 7.86 -11.98
CA LEU A 64 12.68 8.32 -11.13
C LEU A 64 12.39 8.10 -9.66
N TRP A 65 11.16 8.36 -9.23
CA TRP A 65 10.73 8.20 -7.85
C TRP A 65 9.21 8.07 -7.79
N ALA A 66 8.72 7.63 -6.64
CA ALA A 66 7.31 7.62 -6.30
C ALA A 66 7.16 7.61 -4.79
N ASP A 67 6.00 8.03 -4.32
CA ASP A 67 5.55 7.66 -2.99
C ASP A 67 5.25 6.16 -2.94
N SER A 68 5.94 5.42 -2.09
CA SER A 68 5.70 4.00 -1.87
C SER A 68 4.89 3.77 -0.60
N VAL A 69 3.83 2.97 -0.75
CA VAL A 69 3.00 2.54 0.38
C VAL A 69 3.30 1.10 0.72
N PHE A 70 3.67 0.86 1.98
CA PHE A 70 3.90 -0.46 2.55
C PHE A 70 2.91 -0.73 3.67
N VAL A 71 2.39 -1.94 3.69
CA VAL A 71 1.44 -2.43 4.70
C VAL A 71 2.04 -3.63 5.44
N PRO A 72 1.56 -3.99 6.64
CA PRO A 72 1.97 -5.20 7.32
C PRO A 72 1.77 -6.42 6.41
N SER A 73 2.75 -7.33 6.42
CA SER A 73 2.60 -8.60 5.71
C SER A 73 1.41 -9.39 6.26
N PHE A 74 0.88 -10.34 5.49
CA PHE A 74 -0.22 -11.18 5.97
C PHE A 74 0.12 -11.92 7.26
N GLU A 75 1.36 -12.36 7.44
CA GLU A 75 1.82 -12.96 8.70
C GLU A 75 1.80 -11.96 9.85
N ARG A 76 2.29 -10.73 9.61
CA ARG A 76 2.25 -9.70 10.65
C ARG A 76 0.83 -9.29 11.00
N LEU A 77 -0.09 -9.20 10.04
CA LEU A 77 -1.50 -8.87 10.30
C LEU A 77 -2.13 -9.83 11.32
N LYS A 78 -1.81 -11.13 11.28
CA LYS A 78 -2.30 -12.13 12.25
C LYS A 78 -1.87 -11.87 13.69
N SER A 79 -0.76 -11.14 13.88
CA SER A 79 -0.21 -10.81 15.21
C SER A 79 -0.72 -9.48 15.78
N LEU A 80 -1.45 -8.70 14.99
CA LEU A 80 -1.97 -7.41 15.42
C LEU A 80 -3.16 -7.58 16.37
N THR A 81 -3.31 -6.64 17.30
CA THR A 81 -4.50 -6.59 18.16
C THR A 81 -5.74 -6.23 17.35
N ALA A 82 -6.92 -6.62 17.85
CA ALA A 82 -8.20 -6.24 17.27
C ALA A 82 -8.32 -4.72 16.99
N ASN A 83 -7.87 -3.87 17.93
CA ASN A 83 -7.92 -2.42 17.76
C ASN A 83 -7.01 -1.93 16.63
N GLN A 84 -5.81 -2.51 16.49
CA GLN A 84 -4.90 -2.20 15.38
C GLN A 84 -5.48 -2.64 14.04
N LEU A 85 -6.15 -3.79 13.98
CA LEU A 85 -6.78 -4.30 12.76
C LEU A 85 -7.97 -3.44 12.32
N VAL A 86 -8.77 -2.95 13.26
CA VAL A 86 -9.84 -1.97 12.97
C VAL A 86 -9.25 -0.68 12.40
N ARG A 87 -8.20 -0.14 13.03
CA ARG A 87 -7.53 1.09 12.55
C ARG A 87 -6.91 0.88 11.17
N PHE A 88 -6.27 -0.27 10.96
CA PHE A 88 -5.74 -0.65 9.66
C PHE A 88 -6.85 -0.68 8.61
N GLY A 89 -7.97 -1.35 8.90
CA GLY A 89 -9.09 -1.44 7.97
C GLY A 89 -9.62 -0.06 7.55
N TRP A 90 -9.82 0.83 8.52
CA TRP A 90 -10.24 2.20 8.23
C TRP A 90 -9.21 3.00 7.44
N LEU A 91 -7.92 2.94 7.79
CA LEU A 91 -6.87 3.64 7.04
C LEU A 91 -6.82 3.19 5.57
N MET A 92 -6.93 1.89 5.32
CA MET A 92 -6.91 1.34 3.97
C MET A 92 -8.11 1.83 3.14
N HIS A 93 -9.30 1.92 3.75
CA HIS A 93 -10.46 2.48 3.07
C HIS A 93 -10.36 3.99 2.85
N THR A 94 -10.07 4.76 3.90
CA THR A 94 -10.24 6.22 3.88
C THR A 94 -9.09 6.96 3.22
N VAL A 95 -7.86 6.46 3.36
CA VAL A 95 -6.65 7.13 2.84
C VAL A 95 -6.26 6.55 1.49
N TYR A 96 -6.40 5.24 1.31
CA TYR A 96 -5.87 4.52 0.14
C TYR A 96 -6.96 3.96 -0.78
N SER A 97 -8.24 4.13 -0.46
CA SER A 97 -9.37 3.58 -1.23
C SER A 97 -9.28 2.06 -1.50
N ALA A 98 -8.55 1.33 -0.66
CA ALA A 98 -8.29 -0.10 -0.78
C ALA A 98 -9.32 -0.90 0.01
N ALA A 99 -10.49 -1.06 -0.58
CA ALA A 99 -11.65 -1.69 0.07
C ALA A 99 -11.45 -3.18 0.39
N ASP A 100 -10.63 -3.88 -0.40
CA ASP A 100 -10.22 -5.26 -0.19
C ASP A 100 -9.39 -5.42 1.10
N PHE A 101 -8.36 -4.59 1.27
CA PHE A 101 -7.54 -4.56 2.49
C PHE A 101 -8.30 -4.04 3.70
N ALA A 102 -9.26 -3.13 3.50
CA ALA A 102 -10.16 -2.70 4.56
C ALA A 102 -11.02 -3.87 5.07
N MET A 103 -11.66 -4.61 4.16
CA MET A 103 -12.45 -5.80 4.48
C MET A 103 -11.60 -6.88 5.18
N LEU A 104 -10.37 -7.09 4.72
CA LEU A 104 -9.42 -8.00 5.38
C LEU A 104 -9.14 -7.56 6.82
N GLY A 105 -8.84 -6.28 7.04
CA GLY A 105 -8.59 -5.71 8.37
C GLY A 105 -9.76 -5.95 9.33
N PHE A 106 -10.99 -5.63 8.91
CA PHE A 106 -12.18 -5.85 9.73
C PHE A 106 -12.45 -7.32 10.02
N SER A 107 -12.27 -8.19 9.02
CA SER A 107 -12.45 -9.65 9.18
C SER A 107 -11.45 -10.24 10.17
N LEU A 108 -10.19 -9.78 10.14
CA LEU A 108 -9.18 -10.21 11.10
C LEU A 108 -9.43 -9.64 12.50
N ALA A 109 -9.93 -8.39 12.60
CA ALA A 109 -10.28 -7.80 13.88
C ALA A 109 -11.36 -8.60 14.62
N ALA A 110 -12.40 -9.04 13.91
CA ALA A 110 -13.45 -9.90 14.45
C ALA A 110 -12.88 -11.22 14.97
N LYS A 111 -11.99 -11.87 14.19
CA LYS A 111 -11.30 -13.11 14.61
C LYS A 111 -10.42 -12.91 15.85
N ALA A 112 -9.88 -11.71 16.04
CA ALA A 112 -9.07 -11.34 17.21
C ALA A 112 -9.91 -10.93 18.44
N GLY A 113 -11.24 -11.17 18.44
CA GLY A 113 -12.15 -10.81 19.53
C GLY A 113 -12.57 -9.34 19.57
N GLY A 114 -12.33 -8.61 18.47
CA GLY A 114 -12.78 -7.24 18.28
C GLY A 114 -14.22 -7.12 17.76
N PRO A 115 -14.70 -5.89 17.54
CA PRO A 115 -15.96 -5.66 16.84
C PRO A 115 -15.90 -6.18 15.40
N ASP A 116 -16.98 -6.81 14.95
CA ASP A 116 -17.12 -7.26 13.57
C ASP A 116 -17.77 -6.16 12.70
N TYR A 117 -16.93 -5.39 12.01
CA TYR A 117 -17.38 -4.38 11.06
C TYR A 117 -17.55 -4.92 9.64
N ALA A 118 -17.15 -6.16 9.35
CA ALA A 118 -17.13 -6.69 7.99
C ALA A 118 -18.53 -6.76 7.34
N PRO A 119 -19.62 -7.16 8.05
CA PRO A 119 -20.98 -7.14 7.50
C PRO A 119 -21.44 -5.73 7.13
N ALA A 120 -21.36 -4.79 8.08
CA ALA A 120 -21.77 -3.41 7.86
C ALA A 120 -20.95 -2.72 6.76
N TYR A 121 -19.64 -3.01 6.70
CA TYR A 121 -18.77 -2.48 5.66
C TYR A 121 -19.14 -3.03 4.26
N ARG A 122 -19.54 -4.30 4.17
CA ARG A 122 -20.05 -4.89 2.91
C ARG A 122 -21.34 -4.23 2.46
N GLU A 123 -22.28 -3.99 3.37
CA GLU A 123 -23.52 -3.28 3.07
C GLU A 123 -23.24 -1.85 2.58
N MET A 124 -22.31 -1.15 3.25
CA MET A 124 -21.87 0.19 2.86
C MET A 124 -21.32 0.20 1.44
N LEU A 125 -20.41 -0.72 1.10
CA LEU A 125 -19.85 -0.84 -0.25
C LEU A 125 -20.92 -1.16 -1.30
N ALA A 126 -21.96 -1.93 -0.94
CA ALA A 126 -23.04 -2.30 -1.85
C ALA A 126 -23.91 -1.08 -2.17
N ALA A 127 -24.20 -0.27 -1.16
CA ALA A 127 -24.94 0.97 -1.30
C ALA A 127 -24.20 2.01 -2.17
N THR A 128 -22.86 1.95 -2.23
CA THR A 128 -22.05 2.88 -3.03
C THR A 128 -21.62 2.32 -4.39
N ASN A 129 -22.18 1.20 -4.87
CA ASN A 129 -21.74 0.48 -6.09
C ASN A 129 -20.23 0.13 -6.12
N ALA A 130 -19.60 0.04 -4.95
CA ALA A 130 -18.17 -0.27 -4.82
C ALA A 130 -17.89 -1.77 -4.66
N LEU A 131 -18.93 -2.61 -4.59
CA LEU A 131 -18.78 -4.06 -4.61
C LEU A 131 -18.74 -4.59 -6.05
N SER A 132 -17.60 -5.15 -6.43
CA SER A 132 -17.49 -6.02 -7.61
C SER A 132 -17.78 -7.46 -7.22
N ALA A 133 -18.43 -8.24 -8.08
CA ALA A 133 -18.52 -9.69 -7.93
C ALA A 133 -17.10 -10.30 -7.91
N PRO A 134 -16.87 -11.42 -7.19
CA PRO A 134 -15.57 -12.06 -7.20
C PRO A 134 -15.18 -12.41 -8.64
N SER A 135 -14.07 -11.84 -9.11
CA SER A 135 -13.42 -12.33 -10.32
C SER A 135 -12.99 -13.77 -10.03
N GLY A 136 -13.44 -14.71 -10.86
CA GLY A 136 -12.98 -16.10 -10.77
C GLY A 136 -11.46 -16.12 -10.77
N GLY A 137 -10.88 -16.62 -9.67
CA GLY A 137 -9.44 -16.62 -9.48
C GLY A 137 -8.74 -17.34 -10.62
N ALA A 138 -7.77 -16.65 -11.24
CA ALA A 138 -6.66 -17.32 -11.88
C ALA A 138 -5.57 -17.50 -10.82
N ALA A 139 -5.05 -18.74 -10.79
CA ALA A 139 -4.10 -19.31 -9.84
C ALA A 139 -2.82 -18.49 -9.62
#